data_AF-A0A2A2Q855-F1
#
_entry.id   AF-A0A2A2Q855-F1
#
_cell.length_a   1.000
_cell.length_b   1.000
_cell.length_c   1.000
_cell.angle_alpha   90.00
_cell.angle_beta   90.00
_cell.angle_gamma   90.00
#
_symmetry.space_group_name_H-M   'P 1'
#
loop_
_entity.id
_entity.type
_entity.pdbx_description
1 polymer ?
#
loop_
_entity_poly.entity_id
_entity_poly.type
_entity_poly.pdbx_seq_one_letter_code
_entity_poly.pdbx_strand_id
1 'polypeptide(L)'
;MKAYEIYSAVDPSVVNQMLDWFRSNDRNVYKSAVASLAEKRKLRPVFIEKKPMTEQYAWIHKTLKISACNTIGEHLMQAYLMAGQQSLLAMFCDGMGIQHDGKGSVVGELPKKLDAERLNSTIDKLVEIFDPKILTLYLRCFNLQVPNGWTELSEKLNSDSRLVLA
;
A
#
# COMPACT_ATOMS: atom_id res chain seq x y z
N MET A 1 -9.25 -1.90 9.12
CA MET A 1 -8.64 -0.62 8.70
C MET A 1 -9.00 -0.39 7.23
N LYS A 2 -9.23 0.84 6.80
CA LYS A 2 -9.47 1.25 5.41
C LYS A 2 -8.28 2.02 4.85
N ALA A 3 -8.20 2.22 3.53
CA ALA A 3 -7.05 2.87 2.90
C ALA A 3 -6.80 4.29 3.44
N TYR A 4 -7.84 5.10 3.64
CA TYR A 4 -7.66 6.46 4.20
C TYR A 4 -7.10 6.45 5.63
N GLU A 5 -7.36 5.39 6.40
CA GLU A 5 -6.81 5.20 7.76
C GLU A 5 -5.34 4.78 7.69
N ILE A 6 -4.97 3.93 6.73
CA ILE A 6 -3.58 3.59 6.43
C ILE A 6 -2.80 4.86 6.07
N TYR A 7 -3.30 5.69 5.16
CA TYR A 7 -2.65 6.96 4.82
C TYR A 7 -2.56 7.92 6.00
N SER A 8 -3.49 7.84 6.95
CA SER A 8 -3.46 8.66 8.17
C SER A 8 -2.38 8.20 9.14
N ALA A 9 -2.14 6.89 9.24
CA ALA A 9 -1.20 6.26 10.15
C ALA A 9 0.22 6.11 9.59
N VAL A 10 0.39 6.10 8.26
CA VAL A 10 1.70 5.89 7.61
C VAL A 10 2.61 7.10 7.70
N ASP A 11 3.90 6.85 7.89
CA ASP A 11 4.97 7.83 7.76
C ASP A 11 4.88 8.53 6.39
N PRO A 12 4.88 9.87 6.34
CA PRO A 12 4.84 10.61 5.08
C PRO A 12 5.98 10.25 4.10
N SER A 13 7.13 9.79 4.58
CA SER A 13 8.25 9.36 3.74
C SER A 13 7.88 8.19 2.82
N VAL A 14 7.06 7.25 3.28
CA VAL A 14 6.56 6.12 2.47
C VAL A 14 5.68 6.62 1.33
N VAL A 15 4.81 7.60 1.61
CA VAL A 15 3.95 8.21 0.58
C VAL A 15 4.78 9.01 -0.41
N ASN A 16 5.79 9.74 0.05
CA ASN A 16 6.71 10.45 -0.82
C ASN A 16 7.47 9.48 -1.74
N GLN A 17 8.00 8.37 -1.19
CA GLN A 17 8.67 7.33 -1.95
C GLN A 17 7.75 6.72 -3.02
N MET A 18 6.49 6.44 -2.67
CA MET A 18 5.49 5.96 -3.61
C MET A 18 5.26 6.96 -4.76
N LEU A 19 5.10 8.24 -4.45
CA LEU A 19 4.86 9.29 -5.45
C LEU A 19 6.09 9.54 -6.33
N ASP A 20 7.30 9.51 -5.76
CA ASP A 20 8.55 9.56 -6.49
C ASP A 20 8.71 8.37 -7.43
N TRP A 21 8.36 7.17 -6.97
CA TRP A 21 8.38 5.96 -7.79
C TRP A 21 7.46 6.10 -9.00
N PHE A 22 6.22 6.56 -8.82
CA PHE A 22 5.31 6.78 -9.95
C PHE A 22 5.85 7.82 -10.91
N ARG A 23 6.40 8.93 -10.44
CA ARG A 23 6.93 9.94 -11.38
C ARG A 23 8.11 9.44 -12.19
N SER A 24 8.92 8.55 -11.62
CA SER A 24 10.11 8.00 -12.25
C SER A 24 9.78 6.86 -13.21
N ASN A 25 8.75 6.04 -12.90
CA ASN A 25 8.47 4.79 -13.60
C ASN A 25 7.14 4.80 -14.37
N ASP A 26 6.12 5.50 -13.87
CA ASP A 26 4.79 5.61 -14.50
C ASP A 26 4.14 6.98 -14.23
N ARG A 27 4.57 7.97 -15.01
CA ARG A 27 4.09 9.35 -14.88
C ARG A 27 2.60 9.49 -15.19
N ASN A 28 2.00 8.54 -15.91
CA ASN A 28 0.57 8.57 -16.21
C ASN A 28 -0.25 8.25 -14.96
N VAL A 29 0.15 7.26 -14.16
CA VAL A 29 -0.50 6.97 -12.88
C VAL A 29 -0.42 8.17 -11.94
N TYR A 30 0.74 8.83 -11.85
CA TYR A 30 0.88 10.05 -11.04
C TYR A 30 -0.12 11.15 -11.47
N LYS A 31 -0.18 11.46 -12.78
CA LYS A 31 -1.09 12.48 -13.31
C LYS A 31 -2.56 12.13 -13.06
N SER A 32 -2.94 10.88 -13.30
CA SER A 32 -4.30 10.38 -13.06
C SER A 32 -4.69 10.49 -11.58
N ALA A 33 -3.78 10.13 -10.67
CA ALA A 33 -4.01 10.27 -9.23
C ALA A 33 -4.24 11.74 -8.83
N VAL A 34 -3.40 12.66 -9.31
CA VAL A 34 -3.59 14.11 -9.07
C VAL A 34 -4.94 14.58 -9.60
N ALA A 35 -5.32 14.16 -10.80
CA ALA A 35 -6.59 14.56 -11.40
C ALA A 35 -7.80 14.07 -10.59
N SER A 36 -7.83 12.77 -10.25
CA SER A 36 -8.91 12.16 -9.46
C SER A 36 -9.02 12.77 -8.07
N LEU A 37 -7.89 13.01 -7.39
CA LEU A 37 -7.89 13.65 -6.07
C LEU A 37 -8.34 15.11 -6.15
N ALA A 38 -7.96 15.84 -7.19
CA ALA A 38 -8.37 17.23 -7.38
C ALA A 38 -9.88 17.32 -7.63
N GLU A 39 -10.44 16.41 -8.44
CA GLU A 39 -11.87 16.29 -8.66
C GLU A 39 -12.64 16.06 -7.36
N LYS A 40 -12.18 15.12 -6.50
CA LYS A 40 -12.77 14.89 -5.16
C LYS A 40 -12.74 16.13 -4.27
N ARG A 41 -11.81 17.06 -4.53
CA ARG A 41 -11.68 18.35 -3.83
C ARG A 41 -12.33 19.52 -4.58
N LYS A 42 -13.02 19.28 -5.71
CA LYS A 42 -13.61 20.30 -6.59
C LYS A 42 -12.57 21.33 -7.06
N LEU A 43 -11.34 20.89 -7.34
CA LEU A 43 -10.23 21.70 -7.82
C LEU A 43 -9.84 21.28 -9.24
N ARG A 44 -9.32 22.24 -10.02
CA ARG A 44 -8.65 21.91 -11.29
C ARG A 44 -7.25 21.34 -11.01
N PRO A 45 -6.81 20.25 -11.66
CA PRO A 45 -5.52 19.60 -11.40
C PRO A 45 -4.32 20.56 -11.55
N VAL A 46 -4.40 21.50 -12.48
CA VAL A 46 -3.36 22.52 -12.74
C VAL A 46 -2.98 23.34 -11.50
N PHE A 47 -3.90 23.53 -10.54
CA PHE A 47 -3.60 24.25 -9.30
C PHE A 47 -2.67 23.47 -8.36
N ILE A 48 -2.62 22.15 -8.51
CA ILE A 48 -1.71 21.26 -7.79
C ILE A 48 -0.42 21.17 -8.59
N GLU A 49 -0.50 20.91 -9.89
CA GLU A 49 0.66 20.68 -10.76
C GLU A 49 1.63 21.86 -10.85
N LYS A 50 1.16 23.09 -10.63
CA LYS A 50 2.00 24.30 -10.59
C LYS A 50 2.77 24.50 -9.28
N LYS A 51 2.46 23.73 -8.23
CA LYS A 51 3.13 23.84 -6.92
C LYS A 51 4.53 23.24 -6.95
N PRO A 52 5.44 23.64 -6.06
CA PRO A 52 6.65 22.89 -5.76
C PRO A 52 6.34 21.41 -5.46
N MET A 53 7.22 20.48 -5.84
CA MET A 53 6.96 19.04 -5.68
C MET A 53 6.65 18.63 -4.24
N THR A 54 7.36 19.21 -3.28
CA THR A 54 7.13 18.98 -1.85
C THR A 54 5.71 19.37 -1.42
N GLU A 55 5.19 20.49 -1.92
CA GLU A 55 3.80 20.90 -1.70
C GLU A 55 2.79 20.00 -2.43
N GLN A 56 3.11 19.50 -3.62
CA GLN A 56 2.25 18.55 -4.33
C GLN A 56 2.08 17.28 -3.50
N TYR A 57 3.18 16.70 -3.00
CA TYR A 57 3.14 15.45 -2.24
C TYR A 57 2.42 15.63 -0.92
N ALA A 58 2.70 16.72 -0.19
CA ALA A 58 1.99 17.05 1.03
C ALA A 58 0.48 17.21 0.79
N TRP A 59 0.08 17.82 -0.33
CA TRP A 59 -1.33 17.96 -0.70
C TRP A 59 -1.97 16.63 -1.07
N ILE A 60 -1.28 15.79 -1.84
CA ILE A 60 -1.74 14.44 -2.23
C ILE A 60 -1.93 13.60 -0.97
N HIS A 61 -0.91 13.51 -0.10
CA HIS A 61 -0.97 12.75 1.15
C HIS A 61 -2.11 13.24 2.04
N LYS A 62 -2.23 14.56 2.24
CA LYS A 62 -3.34 15.15 3.03
C LYS A 62 -4.71 14.78 2.46
N THR A 63 -4.85 14.71 1.14
CA THR A 63 -6.12 14.38 0.50
C THR A 63 -6.45 12.89 0.58
N LEU A 64 -5.45 12.02 0.49
CA LEU A 64 -5.59 10.56 0.64
C LEU A 64 -6.07 10.13 2.03
N LYS A 65 -5.90 10.97 3.06
CA LYS A 65 -6.43 10.75 4.42
C LYS A 65 -7.95 10.92 4.54
N ILE A 66 -8.61 11.43 3.50
CA ILE A 66 -10.05 11.69 3.52
C ILE A 66 -10.80 10.41 3.12
N SER A 67 -11.83 10.03 3.88
CA SER A 67 -12.63 8.82 3.62
C SER A 67 -13.27 8.79 2.23
N ALA A 68 -13.70 9.93 1.69
CA ALA A 68 -14.20 10.06 0.31
C ALA A 68 -13.16 9.71 -0.78
N CYS A 69 -11.88 9.67 -0.42
CA CYS A 69 -10.77 9.26 -1.29
C CYS A 69 -10.35 7.80 -1.04
N ASN A 70 -11.10 7.01 -0.27
CA ASN A 70 -10.72 5.64 0.08
C ASN A 70 -10.37 4.79 -1.15
N THR A 71 -11.29 4.71 -2.12
CA THR A 71 -11.13 3.85 -3.30
C THR A 71 -9.93 4.26 -4.15
N ILE A 72 -9.78 5.56 -4.44
CA ILE A 72 -8.63 6.03 -5.23
C ILE A 72 -7.31 5.82 -4.47
N GLY A 73 -7.31 5.99 -3.15
CA GLY A 73 -6.14 5.74 -2.32
C GLY A 73 -5.76 4.26 -2.26
N GLU A 74 -6.74 3.37 -2.20
CA GLU A 74 -6.54 1.93 -2.25
C GLU A 74 -5.94 1.51 -3.60
N HIS A 75 -6.52 1.95 -4.71
CA HIS A 75 -5.99 1.66 -6.04
C HIS A 75 -4.58 2.20 -6.25
N LEU A 76 -4.29 3.41 -5.75
CA LEU A 76 -2.95 4.00 -5.85
C LEU A 76 -1.91 3.20 -5.07
N MET A 77 -2.26 2.77 -3.85
CA MET A 77 -1.41 1.92 -3.02
C MET A 77 -1.18 0.55 -3.68
N GLN A 78 -2.23 -0.07 -4.19
CA GLN A 78 -2.15 -1.34 -4.94
C GLN A 78 -1.25 -1.20 -6.17
N ALA A 79 -1.44 -0.15 -6.99
CA ALA A 79 -0.62 0.08 -8.17
C ALA A 79 0.87 0.21 -7.82
N TYR A 80 1.20 0.88 -6.72
CA TYR A 80 2.58 1.01 -6.25
C TYR A 80 3.15 -0.32 -5.81
N LEU A 81 2.40 -1.09 -5.01
CA LEU A 81 2.86 -2.37 -4.50
C LEU A 81 3.06 -3.39 -5.65
N MET A 82 2.09 -3.49 -6.55
CA MET A 82 2.10 -4.41 -7.69
C MET A 82 3.20 -4.11 -8.71
N ALA A 83 3.58 -2.84 -8.87
CA ALA A 83 4.57 -2.45 -9.87
C ALA A 83 5.97 -2.20 -9.28
N GLY A 84 6.05 -1.62 -8.08
CA GLY A 84 7.29 -1.19 -7.45
C GLY A 84 7.81 -2.09 -6.33
N GLN A 85 7.00 -3.01 -5.80
CA GLN A 85 7.36 -3.87 -4.66
C GLN A 85 7.23 -5.38 -4.97
N GLN A 86 7.36 -5.77 -6.25
CA GLN A 86 7.12 -7.14 -6.72
C GLN A 86 7.91 -8.21 -5.96
N SER A 87 9.18 -7.95 -5.63
CA SER A 87 9.98 -8.91 -4.85
C SER A 87 9.38 -9.18 -3.47
N LEU A 88 8.88 -8.15 -2.79
CA LEU A 88 8.21 -8.29 -1.49
C LEU A 88 6.92 -9.12 -1.63
N LEU A 89 6.10 -8.80 -2.64
CA LEU A 89 4.84 -9.50 -2.90
C LEU A 89 5.09 -10.99 -3.23
N ALA A 90 6.06 -11.27 -4.10
CA ALA A 90 6.42 -12.63 -4.49
C ALA A 90 6.93 -13.43 -3.30
N MET A 91 7.88 -12.88 -2.51
CA MET A 91 8.43 -13.56 -1.34
C MET A 91 7.37 -13.82 -0.25
N PHE A 92 6.41 -12.92 -0.07
CA PHE A 92 5.27 -13.17 0.81
C PHE A 92 4.39 -14.31 0.29
N CYS A 93 4.04 -14.29 -1.00
CA CYS A 93 3.25 -15.36 -1.60
C CYS A 93 3.97 -16.71 -1.49
N ASP A 94 5.26 -16.77 -1.78
CA ASP A 94 6.09 -17.97 -1.65
C ASP A 94 6.11 -18.49 -0.20
N GLY A 95 6.33 -17.61 0.77
CA GLY A 95 6.34 -17.97 2.20
C GLY A 95 4.99 -18.49 2.70
N MET A 96 3.89 -17.91 2.20
CA MET A 96 2.53 -18.36 2.51
C MET A 96 2.10 -19.59 1.71
N GLY A 97 2.81 -19.95 0.64
CA GLY A 97 2.39 -20.97 -0.32
C GLY A 97 1.18 -20.55 -1.16
N ILE A 98 1.01 -19.25 -1.40
CA ILE A 98 -0.03 -18.69 -2.25
C ILE A 98 0.47 -18.69 -3.69
N GLN A 99 -0.30 -19.28 -4.61
CA GLN A 99 0.06 -19.30 -6.02
C GLN A 99 0.03 -17.88 -6.61
N HIS A 100 1.09 -17.51 -7.33
CA HIS A 100 1.24 -16.21 -7.95
C HIS A 100 1.90 -16.28 -9.34
N ASP A 101 1.91 -15.16 -10.05
CA ASP A 101 2.43 -15.01 -11.42
C ASP A 101 3.96 -14.84 -11.51
N GLY A 102 4.69 -15.10 -10.43
CA GLY A 102 6.13 -14.84 -10.32
C GLY A 102 6.47 -13.41 -9.89
N LYS A 103 5.51 -12.48 -9.89
CA LYS A 103 5.66 -11.08 -9.45
C LYS A 103 4.83 -10.76 -8.21
N GLY A 104 4.22 -11.78 -7.61
CA GLY A 104 3.38 -11.67 -6.45
C GLY A 104 1.93 -11.25 -6.73
N SER A 105 1.49 -11.25 -8.00
CA SER A 105 0.05 -11.20 -8.32
C SER A 105 -0.55 -12.57 -8.07
N VAL A 106 -1.49 -12.69 -7.13
CA VAL A 106 -2.15 -13.96 -6.81
C VAL A 106 -2.91 -14.50 -8.02
N VAL A 107 -2.73 -15.80 -8.30
CA VAL A 107 -3.44 -16.52 -9.35
C VAL A 107 -4.51 -17.39 -8.72
N GLY A 108 -5.77 -17.19 -9.13
CA GLY A 108 -6.91 -17.92 -8.59
C GLY A 108 -7.52 -17.24 -7.37
N GLU A 109 -8.11 -18.04 -6.47
CA GLU A 109 -8.77 -17.53 -5.27
C GLU A 109 -7.78 -17.32 -4.12
N LEU A 110 -7.95 -16.21 -3.40
CA LEU A 110 -7.26 -15.98 -2.15
C LEU A 110 -7.68 -17.01 -1.09
N PRO A 111 -6.78 -17.43 -0.20
CA PRO A 111 -7.10 -18.40 0.83
C PRO A 111 -8.14 -17.84 1.80
N LYS A 112 -9.07 -18.69 2.26
CA LYS A 112 -10.10 -18.28 3.25
C LYS A 112 -9.53 -18.07 4.66
N LYS A 113 -8.38 -18.68 4.95
CA LYS A 113 -7.64 -18.57 6.21
C LYS A 113 -6.15 -18.57 5.92
N LEU A 114 -5.38 -17.89 6.75
CA LEU A 114 -3.92 -17.93 6.68
C LEU A 114 -3.41 -18.90 7.73
N ASP A 115 -2.43 -19.73 7.35
CA ASP A 115 -1.72 -20.56 8.31
C ASP A 115 -0.85 -19.67 9.21
N ALA A 116 -1.10 -19.68 10.51
CA ALA A 116 -0.45 -18.76 11.45
C ALA A 116 1.05 -19.03 11.63
N GLU A 117 1.49 -20.29 11.56
CA GLU A 117 2.90 -20.65 11.67
C GLU A 117 3.69 -20.19 10.43
N ARG A 118 3.12 -20.43 9.24
CA ARG A 118 3.68 -19.91 7.98
C ARG A 118 3.69 -18.40 7.96
N LEU A 119 2.62 -17.75 8.42
CA LEU A 119 2.53 -16.30 8.49
C LEU A 119 3.64 -15.71 9.38
N ASN A 120 3.83 -16.27 10.57
CA ASN A 120 4.86 -15.82 11.49
C ASN A 120 6.26 -15.99 10.89
N SER A 121 6.60 -17.19 10.43
CA SER A 121 7.90 -17.48 9.85
C SER A 121 8.19 -16.70 8.55
N THR A 122 7.15 -16.40 7.76
CA THR A 122 7.26 -15.55 6.57
C THR A 122 7.56 -14.11 6.97
N ILE A 123 6.80 -13.56 7.92
CA ILE A 123 7.01 -12.18 8.38
C ILE A 123 8.40 -12.03 9.03
N ASP A 124 8.85 -13.00 9.82
CA ASP A 124 10.18 -12.97 10.44
C ASP A 124 11.30 -12.85 9.39
N LYS A 125 11.18 -13.55 8.27
CA LYS A 125 12.14 -13.44 7.16
C LYS A 125 12.02 -12.10 6.43
N LEU A 126 10.80 -11.63 6.20
CA LEU A 126 10.57 -10.42 5.41
C LEU A 126 11.03 -9.15 6.13
N VAL A 127 10.88 -9.07 7.46
CA VAL A 127 11.34 -7.90 8.24
C VAL A 127 12.86 -7.74 8.22
N GLU A 128 13.62 -8.81 7.97
CA GLU A 128 15.09 -8.76 7.85
C GLU A 128 15.56 -8.22 6.48
N ILE A 129 14.69 -8.30 5.47
CA ILE A 129 15.05 -8.02 4.07
C ILE A 129 14.47 -6.68 3.60
N PHE A 130 13.26 -6.35 4.03
CA PHE A 130 12.52 -5.18 3.57
C PHE A 130 12.38 -4.13 4.67
N ASP A 131 12.25 -2.87 4.24
CA ASP A 131 11.89 -1.79 5.15
C ASP A 131 10.58 -2.15 5.89
N PRO A 132 10.57 -2.15 7.24
CA PRO A 132 9.40 -2.54 8.02
C PRO A 132 8.14 -1.71 7.73
N LYS A 133 8.29 -0.43 7.35
CA LYS A 133 7.16 0.45 6.99
C LYS A 133 6.54 0.03 5.65
N ILE A 134 7.37 -0.35 4.68
CA ILE A 134 6.91 -0.85 3.37
C ILE A 134 6.27 -2.23 3.51
N LEU A 135 6.89 -3.12 4.29
CA LEU A 135 6.30 -4.42 4.62
C LEU A 135 4.95 -4.24 5.31
N THR A 136 4.86 -3.36 6.30
CA THR A 136 3.61 -3.11 7.02
C THR A 136 2.55 -2.51 6.10
N LEU A 137 2.91 -1.58 5.21
CA LEU A 137 2.01 -1.04 4.19
C LEU A 137 1.46 -2.15 3.30
N TYR A 138 2.34 -3.03 2.81
CA TYR A 138 1.96 -4.16 1.98
C TYR A 138 0.99 -5.09 2.72
N LEU A 139 1.34 -5.54 3.94
CA LEU A 139 0.50 -6.46 4.72
C LEU A 139 -0.87 -5.84 5.04
N ARG A 140 -0.92 -4.55 5.39
CA ARG A 140 -2.19 -3.83 5.61
C ARG A 140 -3.01 -3.76 4.34
N CYS A 141 -2.39 -3.49 3.19
CA CYS A 141 -3.05 -3.48 1.87
C CYS A 141 -3.53 -4.87 1.46
N PHE A 142 -2.73 -5.91 1.69
CA PHE A 142 -3.12 -7.29 1.43
C PHE A 142 -4.35 -7.65 2.27
N ASN A 143 -4.36 -7.29 3.55
CA ASN A 143 -5.49 -7.52 4.46
C ASN A 143 -6.79 -6.77 4.05
N LEU A 144 -6.74 -5.83 3.10
CA LEU A 144 -7.95 -5.20 2.52
C LEU A 144 -8.63 -6.08 1.46
N GLN A 145 -7.95 -7.09 0.92
CA GLN A 145 -8.47 -7.94 -0.16
C GLN A 145 -9.66 -8.82 0.28
N VAL A 146 -9.81 -9.05 1.58
CA VAL A 146 -10.93 -9.79 2.16
C VAL A 146 -11.75 -8.85 3.04
N PRO A 147 -13.10 -8.91 3.00
CA PRO A 147 -13.94 -8.16 3.93
C PRO A 147 -13.53 -8.43 5.39
N ASN A 148 -13.21 -7.37 6.14
CA ASN A 148 -12.69 -7.41 7.51
C ASN A 148 -11.28 -8.00 7.68
N GLY A 149 -10.62 -8.39 6.58
CA GLY A 149 -9.30 -9.01 6.59
C GLY A 149 -9.28 -10.44 7.16
N TRP A 150 -8.09 -11.03 7.17
CA TRP A 150 -7.84 -12.29 7.86
C TRP A 150 -7.60 -12.03 9.33
N THR A 151 -8.19 -12.86 10.19
CA THR A 151 -8.01 -12.76 11.65
C THR A 151 -6.53 -12.91 12.01
N GLU A 152 -5.86 -13.91 11.43
CA GLU A 152 -4.46 -14.23 11.74
C GLU A 152 -3.52 -13.07 11.38
N LEU A 153 -3.73 -12.45 10.21
CA LEU A 153 -2.95 -11.29 9.78
C LEU A 153 -3.27 -10.05 10.61
N SER A 154 -4.53 -9.85 10.97
CA SER A 154 -4.95 -8.72 11.79
C SER A 154 -4.35 -8.78 13.20
N GLU A 155 -4.35 -9.96 13.82
CA GLU A 155 -3.72 -10.20 15.13
C GLU A 155 -2.21 -9.96 15.07
N LYS A 156 -1.53 -10.52 14.06
CA LYS A 156 -0.09 -10.33 13.86
C LYS A 156 0.28 -8.86 13.68
N LEU A 157 -0.46 -8.14 12.83
CA LEU A 157 -0.27 -6.71 12.60
C LEU A 157 -0.51 -5.82 13.83
N ASN A 158 -1.25 -6.31 14.83
CA ASN A 158 -1.53 -5.56 16.06
C ASN A 158 -0.60 -5.93 17.22
N SER A 159 0.04 -7.11 17.17
CA SER A 159 0.89 -7.62 18.24
C SER A 159 2.38 -7.51 17.96
N ASP A 160 2.79 -7.51 16.69
CA ASP A 160 4.20 -7.45 16.31
C ASP A 160 4.71 -6.00 16.29
N SER A 161 5.57 -5.64 17.25
CA SER A 161 6.12 -4.29 17.40
C SER A 161 7.02 -3.86 16.24
N ARG A 162 7.46 -4.78 15.38
CA ARG A 162 8.22 -4.46 14.17
C ARG A 162 7.32 -3.96 13.04
N LEU A 163 6.02 -4.29 13.08
CA LEU A 163 5.06 -3.97 12.02
C LEU A 163 4.37 -2.63 12.27
N VAL A 164 5.13 -1.55 12.09
CA VAL A 164 4.66 -0.17 12.32
C VAL A 164 4.53 0.62 11.03
N LEU A 165 3.47 1.43 10.94
CA LEU A 165 3.24 2.33 9.80
C LEU A 165 4.03 3.64 9.94
N ALA A 166 4.40 4.06 11.17
CA ALA A 166 5.15 5.27 11.47
C ALA A 166 6.28 4.99 12.46
#